data_AF-A0A139CKW9-F1
#
_entry.id   AF-A0A139CKW9-F1
#
_cell.length_a   1.000
_cell.length_b   1.000
_cell.length_c   1.000
_cell.angle_alpha   90.00
_cell.angle_beta   90.00
_cell.angle_gamma   90.00
#
_symmetry.space_group_name_H-M   'P 1'
#
loop_
_entity.id
_entity.type
_entity.pdbx_description
1 polymer ?
#
loop_
_entity_poly.entity_id
_entity_poly.type
_entity_poly.pdbx_seq_one_letter_code
_entity_poly.pdbx_strand_id
1 'polypeptide(L)' 'REMRLTDIEIRNDQLGKPTIILHNRAKEVAKELGIKEVLISLSHTEEYAVAQAVALSKKD' A
#
# COMPACT_ATOMS: atom_id res chain seq x y z
N ARG A 1 -16.18 -2.49 12.04
CA ARG A 1 -14.71 -2.70 12.02
C ARG A 1 -14.42 -3.75 10.95
N GLU A 2 -14.27 -3.35 9.70
CA GLU A 2 -14.20 -4.31 8.57
C GLU A 2 -12.83 -4.44 7.90
N MET A 3 -11.87 -3.56 8.20
CA MET A 3 -10.53 -3.61 7.59
C MET A 3 -9.47 -3.97 8.65
N ARG A 4 -8.62 -4.96 8.34
CA ARG A 4 -7.48 -5.35 9.18
C ARG A 4 -6.18 -4.86 8.55
N LEU A 5 -5.15 -4.65 9.38
CA LEU A 5 -3.81 -4.29 8.87
C LEU A 5 -3.24 -5.37 7.94
N THR A 6 -3.55 -6.64 8.19
CA THR A 6 -3.13 -7.77 7.32
C THR A 6 -3.76 -7.74 5.93
N ASP A 7 -4.78 -6.91 5.71
CA ASP A 7 -5.36 -6.73 4.38
C ASP A 7 -4.48 -5.81 3.49
N ILE A 8 -3.44 -5.19 4.07
CA ILE A 8 -2.44 -4.36 3.39
C ILE A 8 -1.08 -5.05 3.54
N GLU A 9 -0.65 -5.75 2.49
CA GLU A 9 0.62 -6.47 2.48
C GLU A 9 1.68 -5.67 1.73
N ILE A 10 2.88 -5.57 2.31
CA ILE A 10 4.05 -4.99 1.64
C ILE A 10 4.96 -6.14 1.21
N ARG A 11 5.33 -6.17 -0.07
CA ARG A 11 6.33 -7.09 -0.61
C ARG A 11 7.42 -6.35 -1.34
N ASN A 12 8.66 -6.78 -1.16
CA ASN A 12 9.75 -6.35 -2.01
C ASN A 12 9.70 -7.15 -3.31
N ASP A 13 9.84 -6.47 -4.44
CA ASP A 13 10.04 -7.11 -5.73
C ASP A 13 11.45 -7.75 -5.83
N GLN A 14 11.76 -8.34 -6.98
CA GLN A 14 13.05 -9.00 -7.22
C GLN A 14 14.25 -8.04 -7.11
N LEU A 15 14.04 -6.74 -7.29
CA LEU A 15 15.06 -5.71 -7.19
C LEU A 15 15.06 -5.01 -5.82
N GLY A 16 14.22 -5.46 -4.89
CA GLY A 16 14.12 -4.91 -3.54
C GLY A 16 13.19 -3.70 -3.41
N LYS A 17 12.52 -3.26 -4.48
CA LYS A 17 11.57 -2.14 -4.41
C LYS A 17 10.32 -2.59 -3.65
N PRO A 18 9.87 -1.87 -2.61
CA PRO A 18 8.65 -2.21 -1.91
C PRO A 18 7.41 -1.93 -2.78
N THR A 19 6.46 -2.86 -2.73
CA THR A 19 5.18 -2.82 -3.45
C THR A 19 4.04 -3.19 -2.51
N ILE A 20 2.85 -2.68 -2.78
CA ILE A 20 1.66 -2.95 -1.96
C ILE A 20 0.75 -3.94 -2.69
N ILE A 21 0.30 -4.95 -1.94
CA ILE A 21 -0.75 -5.88 -2.36
C ILE A 21 -1.93 -5.70 -1.39
N LEU A 22 -3.09 -5.33 -1.95
CA LEU A 22 -4.32 -5.16 -1.16
C LEU A 22 -5.19 -6.40 -1.24
N HIS A 23 -5.71 -6.81 -0.09
CA HIS A 23 -6.60 -7.96 0.10
C HIS A 23 -7.94 -7.53 0.70
N ASN A 24 -8.95 -8.40 0.64
CA ASN A 24 -10.24 -8.26 1.32
C ASN A 24 -10.83 -6.83 1.28
N ARG A 25 -11.20 -6.26 2.44
CA ARG A 25 -11.84 -4.94 2.54
C ARG A 25 -10.94 -3.81 2.02
N ALA A 26 -9.62 -3.89 2.20
CA ALA A 26 -8.69 -2.88 1.68
C ALA A 26 -8.71 -2.84 0.14
N LYS A 27 -8.77 -4.01 -0.51
CA LYS A 27 -8.89 -4.13 -1.97
C LYS A 27 -10.22 -3.57 -2.49
N GLU A 28 -11.32 -3.86 -1.79
CA GLU A 28 -12.65 -3.35 -2.13
C GLU A 28 -12.69 -1.82 -2.08
N VAL A 29 -12.22 -1.24 -0.97
CA VAL A 29 -12.17 0.22 -0.79
C VAL A 29 -11.30 0.89 -1.87
N ALA A 30 -10.14 0.31 -2.17
CA ALA A 30 -9.28 0.86 -3.24
C ALA A 30 -9.99 0.85 -4.61
N LYS A 31 -10.77 -0.20 -4.90
CA LYS A 31 -11.58 -0.29 -6.12
C LYS A 31 -12.72 0.72 -6.14
N GLU A 32 -13.46 0.85 -5.04
CA GLU A 32 -14.55 1.84 -4.86
C GLU A 32 -14.03 3.27 -5.08
N LEU A 33 -12.82 3.58 -4.60
CA LEU A 33 -12.18 4.89 -4.76
C LEU A 33 -11.46 5.08 -6.11
N GLY A 34 -11.50 4.09 -7.02
CA GLY A 34 -10.86 4.17 -8.32
C GLY A 34 -9.32 4.21 -8.28
N ILE A 35 -8.72 3.78 -7.17
CA ILE A 35 -7.26 3.70 -7.00
C ILE A 35 -6.74 2.58 -7.90
N LYS A 36 -5.74 2.90 -8.73
CA LYS A 36 -5.10 1.95 -9.67
C LYS A 36 -3.76 1.46 -9.18
N GLU A 37 -3.04 2.30 -8.46
CA GLU A 37 -1.70 2.00 -7.96
C GLU A 37 -1.48 2.72 -6.63
N VAL A 38 -0.73 2.11 -5.73
CA VAL A 38 -0.26 2.77 -4.51
C VAL A 38 1.26 2.69 -4.51
N LEU A 39 1.90 3.84 -4.60
CA LEU A 39 3.35 3.98 -4.46
C LEU A 39 3.69 4.01 -2.97
N ILE A 40 4.76 3.32 -2.58
CA ILE A 40 5.22 3.26 -1.20
C ILE A 40 6.73 3.52 -1.12
N SER A 41 7.14 4.27 -0.10
CA SER A 41 8.53 4.40 0.32
C SER A 41 8.61 4.16 1.82
N LEU A 42 9.64 3.42 2.23
CA LEU A 42 9.90 3.05 3.62
C LEU A 42 11.32 3.48 3.98
N SER A 43 11.50 4.04 5.17
CA SER A 43 12.81 4.35 5.73
C SER A 43 12.80 4.02 7.22
N HIS A 44 13.93 3.56 7.74
CA HIS A 44 14.07 3.27 9.16
C HIS A 44 15.48 3.55 9.63
N THR A 45 15.59 3.85 10.92
CA THR A 45 16.80 3.85 11.73
C THR A 45 16.67 2.79 12.81
N GLU A 46 17.63 2.69 13.73
CA GLU A 46 17.50 1.78 14.88
C GLU A 46 16.32 2.16 15.79
N GLU A 47 15.98 3.44 15.86
CA GLU A 47 15.01 3.99 16.83
C GLU A 47 13.64 4.26 16.21
N TYR A 48 13.58 4.50 14.89
CA TYR A 48 12.37 4.95 14.21
C TYR A 48 12.16 4.27 12.87
N ALA A 49 10.90 4.20 12.46
CA ALA A 49 10.51 3.81 11.10
C ALA A 49 9.45 4.78 10.58
N VAL A 50 9.54 5.09 9.29
CA VAL A 50 8.59 5.94 8.58
C VAL A 50 8.20 5.29 7.26
N ALA A 51 6.95 5.48 6.87
CA ALA A 51 6.40 5.06 5.60
C ALA A 51 5.59 6.19 4.98
N GLN A 52 5.73 6.38 3.67
CA GLN A 52 4.89 7.28 2.89
C GLN A 52 4.20 6.48 1.78
N ALA A 53 2.88 6.63 1.68
CA ALA A 53 2.07 6.04 0.62
C ALA A 53 1.38 7.12 -0.23
N VAL A 54 1.37 6.94 -1.55
CA VAL A 54 0.65 7.80 -2.50
C VAL A 54 -0.27 6.94 -3.35
N ALA A 55 -1.58 7.15 -3.23
CA ALA A 55 -2.58 6.46 -4.03
C ALA A 55 -2.84 7.22 -5.34
N LEU A 56 -2.59 6.56 -6.46
CA LEU A 56 -2.83 7.09 -7.80
C LEU A 56 -4.20 6.62 -8.28
N SER A 57 -5.08 7.58 -8.56
CA SER A 57 -6.32 7.34 -9.30
C SER A 57 -6.13 7.84 -10.73
N LYS A 58 -6.71 7.13 -11.70
CA LYS A 58 -6.79 7.63 -13.07
C LYS A 58 -8.06 8.46 -13.16
N LYS A 59 -7.90 9.73 -13.51
CA LYS A 59 -9.02 10.57 -13.94
C LYS A 59 -9.17 10.31 -15.44
N ASP A 60 -10.19 9.53 -15.79
CA ASP A 60 -10.63 9.43 -17.18
C ASP A 60 -11.32 10.74 -17.61
#